data_AF-A0A7J4MCX8-F1
#
_entry.id   AF-A0A7J4MCX8-F1
#
_cell.length_a   1.000
_cell.length_b   1.000
_cell.length_c   1.000
_cell.angle_alpha   90.00
_cell.angle_beta   90.00
_cell.angle_gamma   90.00
#
_symmetry.space_group_name_H-M   'P 1'
#
loop_
_entity.id
_entity.type
_entity.pdbx_description
1 polymer ?
#
loop_
_entity_poly.entity_id
_entity_poly.type
_entity_poly.pdbx_seq_one_letter_code
_entity_poly.pdbx_strand_id
1 'polypeptide(L)'
;MAELRVCVSLESTTVDEMVDEAARANLSGADMVEIRFDRLWLDKPEPEIVEDENGRTREVMSLENTWTVNNLEHVEIEAALDRLIEGIQTEIMFTVRGQSAAGFFPGTEEQRLAILDAALERGIQWVDLEDDIDAATRDNLAAKARGANISIVASRHETSTPGAEDITTWIKESTDKGDLVKFCSMISNPSDALQLVQASIDLKDDDVKFSIMGLGPGGDWTRLHAPVMGQSLVYATMRTEYALKDEGRINVRDVRDAWQLLEY
;
A
#
# COMPACT_ATOMS: atom_id res chain seq x y z
N MET A 1 19.28 3.24 -14.01
CA MET A 1 17.83 3.23 -13.75
C MET A 1 17.65 2.52 -12.43
N ALA A 2 16.96 3.14 -11.47
CA ALA A 2 16.57 2.44 -10.26
C ALA A 2 15.71 1.22 -10.65
N GLU A 3 15.92 0.10 -9.99
CA GLU A 3 15.13 -1.11 -10.24
C GLU A 3 13.69 -0.86 -9.80
N LEU A 4 12.75 -0.91 -10.75
CA LEU A 4 11.32 -0.82 -10.45
C LEU A 4 10.89 -2.08 -9.69
N ARG A 5 10.33 -1.87 -8.50
CA ARG A 5 9.88 -2.96 -7.64
C ARG A 5 8.37 -3.08 -7.58
N VAL A 6 7.85 -4.28 -7.32
CA VAL A 6 6.44 -4.54 -7.04
C VAL A 6 6.27 -4.97 -5.60
N CYS A 7 5.50 -4.18 -4.85
CA CYS A 7 5.07 -4.47 -3.48
C CYS A 7 3.64 -4.99 -3.50
N VAL A 8 3.38 -6.15 -2.89
CA VAL A 8 2.01 -6.64 -2.70
C VAL A 8 1.51 -6.27 -1.31
N SER A 9 0.44 -5.48 -1.25
CA SER A 9 -0.25 -5.20 0.01
C SER A 9 -1.06 -6.42 0.43
N LEU A 10 -0.76 -6.97 1.61
CA LEU A 10 -1.48 -8.12 2.15
C LEU A 10 -2.89 -7.68 2.57
N GLU A 11 -3.90 -8.40 2.10
CA GLU A 11 -5.30 -8.06 2.33
C GLU A 11 -6.00 -9.00 3.33
N SER A 12 -5.32 -10.05 3.78
CA SER A 12 -5.82 -10.92 4.85
C SER A 12 -6.03 -10.16 6.17
N THR A 13 -6.89 -10.68 7.04
CA THR A 13 -7.24 -10.04 8.33
C THR A 13 -6.74 -10.84 9.54
N THR A 14 -6.08 -11.97 9.32
CA THR A 14 -5.47 -12.77 10.38
C THR A 14 -3.97 -12.96 10.11
N VAL A 15 -3.21 -13.16 11.18
CA VAL A 15 -1.74 -13.28 11.11
C VAL A 15 -1.30 -14.47 10.24
N ASP A 16 -1.89 -15.66 10.43
CA ASP A 16 -1.50 -16.84 9.68
C ASP A 16 -1.86 -16.72 8.19
N GLU A 17 -3.03 -16.15 7.87
CA GLU A 17 -3.41 -15.90 6.48
C GLU A 17 -2.50 -14.87 5.80
N MET A 18 -2.08 -13.82 6.52
CA MET A 18 -1.10 -12.85 6.00
C MET A 18 0.25 -13.52 5.68
N VAL A 19 0.73 -14.43 6.54
CA VAL A 19 1.97 -15.19 6.28
C VAL A 19 1.81 -16.06 5.03
N ASP A 20 0.70 -16.77 4.90
CA ASP A 20 0.41 -17.60 3.74
C ASP A 20 0.24 -16.77 2.46
N GLU A 21 -0.40 -15.61 2.56
CA GLU A 21 -0.57 -14.65 1.47
C GLU A 21 0.76 -14.10 1.00
N ALA A 22 1.65 -13.73 1.92
CA ALA A 22 3.00 -13.26 1.60
C ALA A 22 3.81 -14.31 0.85
N ALA A 23 3.72 -15.59 1.24
CA ALA A 23 4.35 -16.69 0.52
C ALA A 23 3.80 -16.83 -0.92
N ARG A 24 2.49 -16.72 -1.10
CA ARG A 24 1.86 -16.74 -2.44
C ARG A 24 2.23 -15.51 -3.30
N ALA A 25 2.35 -14.34 -2.68
CA ALA A 25 2.75 -13.10 -3.35
C ALA A 25 4.16 -13.19 -3.91
N ASN A 26 5.10 -13.70 -3.12
CA ASN A 26 6.48 -13.96 -3.57
C ASN A 26 6.52 -14.89 -4.78
N LEU A 27 5.81 -16.04 -4.70
CA LEU A 27 5.69 -16.99 -5.81
C LEU A 27 5.02 -16.40 -7.07
N SER A 28 4.30 -15.29 -6.92
CA SER A 28 3.57 -14.62 -8.00
C SER A 28 4.32 -13.40 -8.57
N GLY A 29 5.56 -13.16 -8.14
CA GLY A 29 6.43 -12.13 -8.71
C GLY A 29 6.47 -10.82 -7.92
N ALA A 30 6.07 -10.81 -6.65
CA ALA A 30 6.29 -9.68 -5.75
C ALA A 30 7.77 -9.60 -5.33
N ASP A 31 8.37 -8.40 -5.37
CA ASP A 31 9.73 -8.18 -4.85
C ASP A 31 9.73 -7.94 -3.34
N MET A 32 8.59 -7.53 -2.80
CA MET A 32 8.37 -7.28 -1.38
C MET A 32 6.86 -7.35 -1.05
N VAL A 33 6.54 -7.43 0.23
CA VAL A 33 5.15 -7.42 0.72
C VAL A 33 4.94 -6.30 1.72
N GLU A 34 3.78 -5.65 1.67
CA GLU A 34 3.35 -4.69 2.67
C GLU A 34 2.43 -5.39 3.68
N ILE A 35 2.90 -5.48 4.92
CA ILE A 35 2.07 -5.85 6.06
C ILE A 35 1.22 -4.63 6.41
N ARG A 36 -0.07 -4.71 6.09
CA ARG A 36 -1.09 -3.77 6.55
C ARG A 36 -1.60 -4.19 7.93
N PHE A 37 -0.81 -3.90 8.95
CA PHE A 37 -1.07 -4.36 10.32
C PHE A 37 -2.42 -3.86 10.85
N ASP A 38 -2.86 -2.68 10.41
CA ASP A 38 -4.17 -2.10 10.72
C ASP A 38 -5.35 -3.01 10.32
N ARG A 39 -5.17 -3.94 9.38
CA ARG A 39 -6.21 -4.88 8.94
C ARG A 39 -6.47 -6.03 9.92
N LEU A 40 -5.59 -6.26 10.89
CA LEU A 40 -5.81 -7.32 11.90
C LEU A 40 -7.02 -7.07 12.79
N TRP A 41 -7.56 -5.85 12.79
CA TRP A 41 -8.80 -5.49 13.49
C TRP A 41 -10.05 -5.61 12.62
N LEU A 42 -9.93 -5.99 11.35
CA LEU A 42 -11.08 -6.15 10.47
C LEU A 42 -11.67 -7.56 10.56
N ASP A 43 -12.98 -7.63 10.81
CA ASP A 43 -13.74 -8.85 10.60
C ASP A 43 -14.18 -8.93 9.13
N LYS A 44 -13.50 -9.80 8.37
CA LYS A 44 -13.89 -10.12 7.01
C LYS A 44 -15.20 -10.92 7.02
N PRO A 45 -16.31 -10.39 6.46
CA PRO A 45 -17.57 -11.09 6.41
C PRO A 45 -17.52 -12.25 5.40
N GLU A 46 -18.44 -13.21 5.53
CA GLU A 46 -18.62 -14.24 4.50
C GLU A 46 -19.09 -13.59 3.18
N PRO A 47 -18.58 -14.05 2.02
CA PRO A 47 -19.00 -13.53 0.73
C PRO A 47 -20.49 -13.83 0.48
N GLU A 48 -21.21 -12.85 -0.08
CA GLU A 48 -22.57 -13.07 -0.54
C GLU A 48 -22.57 -13.78 -1.89
N ILE A 49 -23.32 -14.88 -1.99
CA ILE A 49 -23.47 -15.61 -3.26
C ILE A 49 -24.62 -14.98 -4.05
N VAL A 50 -24.28 -14.29 -5.15
CA VAL A 50 -25.24 -13.68 -6.06
C VAL A 50 -25.34 -14.53 -7.33
N GLU A 51 -26.54 -15.00 -7.66
CA GLU A 51 -26.82 -15.70 -8.92
C GLU A 51 -27.21 -14.68 -10.01
N ASP A 52 -26.54 -14.74 -11.17
CA ASP A 52 -26.88 -13.90 -12.31
C ASP A 52 -28.11 -14.43 -13.09
N GLU A 53 -28.63 -13.64 -14.02
CA GLU A 53 -29.79 -14.01 -14.85
C GLU A 53 -29.56 -15.27 -15.72
N ASN A 54 -28.31 -15.74 -15.84
CA ASN A 54 -27.91 -16.92 -16.60
C ASN A 54 -27.61 -18.14 -15.70
N GLY A 55 -27.91 -18.06 -14.39
CA GLY A 55 -27.68 -19.13 -13.43
C GLY A 55 -26.23 -19.32 -13.01
N ARG A 56 -25.36 -18.33 -13.23
CA ARG A 56 -23.98 -18.33 -12.73
C ARG A 56 -23.95 -17.67 -11.36
N THR A 57 -23.49 -18.41 -10.37
CA THR A 57 -23.21 -17.87 -9.05
C THR A 57 -21.86 -17.16 -9.03
N ARG A 58 -21.84 -15.94 -8.49
CA ARG A 58 -20.63 -15.19 -8.17
C ARG A 58 -20.62 -14.87 -6.68
N GLU A 59 -19.47 -15.04 -6.06
CA GLU A 59 -19.21 -14.53 -4.73
C GLU A 59 -18.91 -13.03 -4.82
N VAL A 60 -19.66 -12.23 -4.06
CA VAL A 60 -19.48 -10.79 -3.99
C VAL A 60 -19.14 -10.44 -2.55
N MET A 61 -17.99 -9.82 -2.35
CA MET A 61 -17.60 -9.25 -1.07
C MET A 61 -18.24 -7.88 -0.90
N SER A 62 -18.69 -7.57 0.30
CA SER A 62 -19.06 -6.20 0.68
C SER A 62 -17.82 -5.30 0.70
N LEU A 63 -18.04 -3.98 0.59
CA LEU A 63 -16.95 -3.01 0.59
C LEU A 63 -16.17 -3.06 1.90
N GLU A 64 -14.84 -3.00 1.84
CA GLU A 64 -13.96 -3.13 3.02
C GLU A 64 -14.27 -2.10 4.10
N ASN A 65 -14.69 -0.90 3.71
CA ASN A 65 -15.07 0.18 4.63
C ASN A 65 -16.39 -0.07 5.38
N THR A 66 -17.13 -1.13 5.03
CA THR A 66 -18.35 -1.55 5.74
C THR A 66 -18.12 -2.71 6.70
N TRP A 67 -16.90 -3.26 6.74
CA TRP A 67 -16.58 -4.37 7.62
C TRP A 67 -16.48 -3.90 9.07
N THR A 68 -16.69 -4.83 9.99
CA THR A 68 -16.65 -4.50 11.42
C THR A 68 -15.21 -4.34 11.86
N VAL A 69 -14.92 -3.22 12.54
CA VAL A 69 -13.62 -2.98 13.17
C VAL A 69 -13.72 -3.37 14.64
N ASN A 70 -12.90 -4.34 15.04
CA ASN A 70 -12.78 -4.81 16.42
C ASN A 70 -12.11 -3.79 17.34
N ASN A 71 -12.23 -4.00 18.65
CA ASN A 71 -11.53 -3.21 19.64
C ASN A 71 -10.02 -3.55 19.69
N LEU A 72 -9.24 -2.68 20.34
CA LEU A 72 -7.78 -2.83 20.40
C LEU A 72 -7.32 -4.18 20.98
N GLU A 73 -8.05 -4.73 21.96
CA GLU A 73 -7.76 -5.99 22.65
C GLU A 73 -7.91 -7.25 21.77
N HIS A 74 -8.45 -7.10 20.56
CA HIS A 74 -8.61 -8.21 19.62
C HIS A 74 -7.28 -8.82 19.15
N VAL A 75 -6.21 -8.01 19.13
CA VAL A 75 -4.90 -8.40 18.60
C VAL A 75 -3.85 -8.34 19.70
N GLU A 76 -3.19 -9.46 19.96
CA GLU A 76 -1.98 -9.52 20.80
C GLU A 76 -0.79 -8.97 20.00
N ILE A 77 -0.56 -7.66 20.08
CA ILE A 77 0.35 -6.89 19.21
C ILE A 77 1.75 -7.52 19.13
N GLU A 78 2.41 -7.78 20.26
CA GLU A 78 3.78 -8.29 20.28
C GLU A 78 3.88 -9.67 19.62
N ALA A 79 2.94 -10.57 19.94
CA ALA A 79 2.91 -11.92 19.35
C ALA A 79 2.60 -11.88 17.85
N ALA A 80 1.71 -10.97 17.41
CA ALA A 80 1.40 -10.77 16.01
C ALA A 80 2.61 -10.23 15.23
N LEU A 81 3.32 -9.24 15.79
CA LEU A 81 4.56 -8.69 15.22
C LEU A 81 5.61 -9.78 15.03
N ASP A 82 5.92 -10.53 16.09
CA ASP A 82 6.92 -11.60 16.05
C ASP A 82 6.55 -12.64 14.99
N ARG A 83 5.30 -13.13 15.02
CA ARG A 83 4.83 -14.16 14.09
C ARG A 83 4.84 -13.73 12.63
N LEU A 84 4.46 -12.49 12.33
CA LEU A 84 4.45 -11.96 10.96
C LEU A 84 5.87 -11.78 10.44
N ILE A 85 6.75 -11.15 11.24
CA ILE A 85 8.10 -10.81 10.80
C ILE A 85 8.98 -12.07 10.69
N GLU A 86 8.84 -13.03 11.60
CA GLU A 86 9.54 -14.33 11.50
C GLU A 86 8.94 -15.23 10.40
N GLY A 87 7.63 -15.14 10.18
CA GLY A 87 6.90 -15.98 9.23
C GLY A 87 7.12 -15.60 7.77
N ILE A 88 7.39 -14.32 7.49
CA ILE A 88 7.51 -13.80 6.13
C ILE A 88 8.98 -13.83 5.69
N GLN A 89 9.25 -14.51 4.58
CA GLN A 89 10.61 -14.67 4.04
C GLN A 89 10.96 -13.62 2.97
N THR A 90 9.96 -12.95 2.40
CA THR A 90 10.11 -11.87 1.43
C THR A 90 10.43 -10.57 2.15
N GLU A 91 11.01 -9.59 1.47
CA GLU A 91 11.23 -8.27 2.04
C GLU A 91 9.92 -7.63 2.53
N ILE A 92 9.97 -7.06 3.74
CA ILE A 92 8.81 -6.57 4.48
C ILE A 92 8.80 -5.04 4.47
N MET A 93 7.68 -4.50 4.01
CA MET A 93 7.24 -3.14 4.32
C MET A 93 6.18 -3.19 5.40
N PHE A 94 6.41 -2.49 6.50
CA PHE A 94 5.49 -2.46 7.63
C PHE A 94 4.70 -1.16 7.64
N THR A 95 3.37 -1.28 7.67
CA THR A 95 2.43 -0.16 7.62
C THR A 95 1.35 -0.35 8.67
N VAL A 96 1.11 0.67 9.49
CA VAL A 96 -0.08 0.77 10.34
C VAL A 96 -0.87 2.00 9.88
N ARG A 97 -1.77 1.83 8.92
CA ARG A 97 -2.47 2.98 8.31
C ARG A 97 -3.44 3.62 9.31
N GLY A 98 -3.34 4.94 9.49
CA GLY A 98 -4.27 5.70 10.34
C GLY A 98 -5.67 5.83 9.73
N GLN A 99 -6.70 6.07 10.56
CA GLN A 99 -8.08 6.26 10.07
C GLN A 99 -8.22 7.52 9.18
N SER A 100 -7.44 8.57 9.44
CA SER A 100 -7.37 9.78 8.59
C SER A 100 -6.99 9.46 7.15
N ALA A 101 -6.16 8.43 6.96
CA ALA A 101 -5.66 7.95 5.68
C ALA A 101 -6.38 6.66 5.21
N ALA A 102 -7.63 6.45 5.64
CA ALA A 102 -8.47 5.30 5.28
C ALA A 102 -7.93 3.91 5.74
N GLY A 103 -7.21 3.88 6.86
CA GLY A 103 -6.82 2.66 7.56
C GLY A 103 -7.85 2.20 8.60
N PHE A 104 -7.60 1.04 9.19
CA PHE A 104 -8.56 0.33 10.06
C PHE A 104 -8.12 0.21 11.52
N PHE A 105 -7.05 0.92 11.92
CA PHE A 105 -6.55 0.85 13.28
C PHE A 105 -7.54 1.49 14.28
N PRO A 106 -8.01 0.78 15.33
CA PRO A 106 -9.06 1.28 16.21
C PRO A 106 -8.56 2.12 17.40
N GLY A 107 -7.23 2.16 17.64
CA GLY A 107 -6.63 2.81 18.80
C GLY A 107 -6.32 4.31 18.61
N THR A 108 -5.63 4.90 19.58
CA THR A 108 -5.15 6.29 19.50
C THR A 108 -3.88 6.40 18.65
N GLU A 109 -3.55 7.61 18.23
CA GLU A 109 -2.33 7.87 17.46
C GLU A 109 -1.08 7.44 18.24
N GLU A 110 -1.00 7.69 19.55
CA GLU A 110 0.13 7.24 20.37
C GLU A 110 0.29 5.72 20.37
N GLN A 111 -0.82 4.98 20.39
CA GLN A 111 -0.82 3.52 20.33
C GLN A 111 -0.40 3.03 18.94
N ARG A 112 -0.85 3.70 17.88
CA ARG A 112 -0.47 3.39 16.49
C ARG A 112 1.04 3.55 16.30
N LEU A 113 1.59 4.67 16.76
CA LEU A 113 3.01 4.98 16.63
C LEU A 113 3.88 4.07 17.51
N ALA A 114 3.37 3.62 18.67
CA ALA A 114 4.05 2.61 19.48
C ALA A 114 4.21 1.26 18.76
N ILE A 115 3.22 0.86 17.94
CA ILE A 115 3.31 -0.36 17.12
C ILE A 115 4.39 -0.20 16.03
N LEU A 116 4.43 0.96 15.37
CA LEU A 116 5.49 1.26 14.40
C LEU A 116 6.87 1.19 15.06
N ASP A 117 7.03 1.80 16.24
CA ASP A 117 8.28 1.77 17.00
C ASP A 117 8.70 0.34 17.36
N ALA A 118 7.76 -0.47 17.84
CA ALA A 118 8.00 -1.87 18.18
C ALA A 118 8.41 -2.71 16.96
N ALA A 119 7.89 -2.40 15.76
CA ALA A 119 8.28 -3.09 14.53
C ALA A 119 9.71 -2.76 14.07
N LEU A 120 10.22 -1.55 14.37
CA LEU A 120 11.59 -1.15 14.02
C LEU A 120 12.65 -2.02 14.72
N GLU A 121 12.33 -2.61 15.87
CA GLU A 121 13.25 -3.45 16.65
C GLU A 121 13.29 -4.91 16.16
N ARG A 122 12.46 -5.28 15.18
CA ARG A 122 12.20 -6.68 14.81
C ARG A 122 12.73 -7.09 13.44
N GLY A 123 13.46 -6.21 12.76
CA GLY A 123 14.16 -6.55 11.52
C GLY A 123 13.31 -6.46 10.25
N ILE A 124 12.31 -5.58 10.22
CA ILE A 124 11.66 -5.15 8.96
C ILE A 124 12.66 -4.42 8.06
N GLN A 125 12.41 -4.34 6.75
CA GLN A 125 13.28 -3.63 5.81
C GLN A 125 12.75 -2.25 5.45
N TRP A 126 11.44 -2.07 5.43
CA TRP A 126 10.78 -0.80 5.16
C TRP A 126 9.72 -0.48 6.19
N VAL A 127 9.55 0.81 6.48
CA VAL A 127 8.44 1.34 7.27
C VAL A 127 7.72 2.45 6.49
N ASP A 128 6.39 2.42 6.47
CA ASP A 128 5.55 3.50 5.92
C ASP A 128 5.25 4.50 7.05
N LEU A 129 5.73 5.74 6.87
CA LEU A 129 5.51 6.85 7.78
C LEU A 129 4.73 7.95 7.03
N GLU A 130 3.45 8.08 7.40
CA GLU A 130 2.55 9.10 6.87
C GLU A 130 3.11 10.52 7.10
N ASP A 131 2.78 11.44 6.19
CA ASP A 131 3.23 12.83 6.25
C ASP A 131 2.43 13.70 7.24
N ASP A 132 1.26 13.23 7.66
CA ASP A 132 0.38 13.87 8.63
C ASP A 132 0.71 13.53 10.10
N ILE A 133 1.65 12.60 10.33
CA ILE A 133 2.23 12.34 11.65
C ILE A 133 2.91 13.62 12.15
N ASP A 134 2.69 13.97 13.42
CA ASP A 134 3.36 15.10 14.07
C ASP A 134 4.88 15.09 13.80
N ALA A 135 5.40 16.24 13.34
CA ALA A 135 6.75 16.35 12.81
C ALA A 135 7.83 15.87 13.81
N ALA A 136 7.71 16.24 15.09
CA ALA A 136 8.69 15.84 16.10
C ALA A 136 8.68 14.32 16.34
N THR A 137 7.48 13.73 16.33
CA THR A 137 7.31 12.29 16.52
C THR A 137 7.77 11.50 15.29
N ARG A 138 7.43 12.00 14.09
CA ARG A 138 7.86 11.43 12.82
C ARG A 138 9.39 11.44 12.67
N ASP A 139 10.03 12.56 13.03
CA ASP A 139 11.49 12.68 12.98
C ASP A 139 12.18 11.71 13.95
N ASN A 140 11.59 11.46 15.12
CA ASN A 140 12.09 10.47 16.06
C ASN A 140 12.03 9.05 15.47
N LEU A 141 10.87 8.64 14.94
CA LEU A 141 10.69 7.34 14.29
C LEU A 141 11.64 7.19 13.09
N ALA A 142 11.77 8.24 12.27
CA ALA A 142 12.67 8.24 11.13
C ALA A 142 14.14 8.12 11.56
N ALA A 143 14.55 8.77 12.65
CA ALA A 143 15.90 8.64 13.19
C ALA A 143 16.17 7.20 13.71
N LYS A 144 15.20 6.59 14.39
CA LYS A 144 15.28 5.19 14.83
C LYS A 144 15.36 4.23 13.66
N ALA A 145 14.49 4.37 12.66
CA ALA A 145 14.49 3.56 11.45
C ALA A 145 15.83 3.64 10.71
N ARG A 146 16.35 4.85 10.47
CA ARG A 146 17.68 5.05 9.86
C ARG A 146 18.81 4.47 10.71
N GLY A 147 18.73 4.60 12.03
CA GLY A 147 19.70 3.99 12.96
C GLY A 147 19.70 2.46 12.92
N ALA A 148 18.55 1.84 12.63
CA ALA A 148 18.39 0.41 12.41
C ALA A 148 18.61 -0.03 10.95
N ASN A 149 19.02 0.87 10.06
CA ASN A 149 19.18 0.62 8.62
C ASN A 149 17.88 0.12 7.93
N ILE A 150 16.75 0.71 8.33
CA ILE A 150 15.41 0.49 7.77
C ILE A 150 15.10 1.64 6.82
N SER A 151 14.63 1.33 5.61
CA SER A 151 14.21 2.33 4.63
C SER A 151 12.81 2.88 4.93
N ILE A 152 12.57 4.14 4.58
CA ILE A 152 11.35 4.86 4.93
C ILE A 152 10.56 5.17 3.67
N VAL A 153 9.27 4.84 3.67
CA VAL A 153 8.30 5.40 2.72
C VAL A 153 7.64 6.60 3.38
N ALA A 154 7.83 7.79 2.81
CA ALA A 154 7.07 8.99 3.18
C ALA A 154 5.75 8.99 2.39
N SER A 155 4.64 8.69 3.05
CA SER A 155 3.36 8.48 2.36
C SER A 155 2.36 9.61 2.61
N ARG A 156 1.55 9.91 1.60
CA ARG A 156 0.40 10.82 1.69
C ARG A 156 -0.81 10.21 1.00
N HIS A 157 -1.95 10.33 1.66
CA HIS A 157 -3.22 9.79 1.20
C HIS A 157 -4.24 10.92 1.13
N GLU A 158 -4.73 11.19 -0.07
CA GLU A 158 -5.66 12.29 -0.34
C GLU A 158 -7.05 11.77 -0.75
N THR A 159 -8.09 12.43 -0.23
CA THR A 159 -9.47 12.11 -0.62
C THR A 159 -9.88 12.73 -1.95
N SER A 160 -9.10 13.67 -2.47
CA SER A 160 -9.28 14.30 -3.78
C SER A 160 -7.95 14.40 -4.50
N THR A 161 -7.94 14.28 -5.82
CA THR A 161 -6.71 14.36 -6.60
C THR A 161 -6.38 15.82 -6.93
N PRO A 162 -5.25 16.37 -6.44
CA PRO A 162 -4.82 17.73 -6.79
C PRO A 162 -4.23 17.78 -8.21
N GLY A 163 -3.84 18.97 -8.67
CA GLY A 163 -3.23 19.13 -9.98
C GLY A 163 -1.85 18.47 -10.05
N ALA A 164 -1.42 18.06 -11.25
CA ALA A 164 -0.12 17.42 -11.45
C ALA A 164 1.06 18.26 -10.92
N GLU A 165 0.99 19.59 -11.05
CA GLU A 165 2.00 20.51 -10.52
C GLU A 165 2.08 20.47 -8.99
N ASP A 166 0.93 20.39 -8.30
CA ASP A 166 0.89 20.30 -6.84
C ASP A 166 1.46 18.96 -6.35
N ILE A 167 1.11 17.87 -7.05
CA ILE A 167 1.63 16.51 -6.75
C ILE A 167 3.15 16.49 -6.92
N THR A 168 3.65 16.97 -8.06
CA THR A 168 5.09 16.98 -8.37
C THR A 168 5.87 17.86 -7.39
N THR A 169 5.33 19.02 -7.03
CA THR A 169 5.92 19.93 -6.04
C THR A 169 6.02 19.25 -4.69
N TRP A 170 4.92 18.68 -4.19
CA TRP A 170 4.92 17.99 -2.91
C TRP A 170 5.89 16.80 -2.87
N ILE A 171 5.99 16.02 -3.95
CA ILE A 171 6.94 14.90 -4.03
C ILE A 171 8.37 15.40 -3.90
N LYS A 172 8.74 16.45 -4.65
CA LYS A 172 10.09 17.04 -4.61
C LYS A 172 10.43 17.58 -3.22
N GLU A 173 9.48 18.26 -2.59
CA GLU A 173 9.62 18.81 -1.23
C GLU A 173 9.65 17.74 -0.14
N SER A 174 9.23 16.51 -0.42
CA SER A 174 9.15 15.42 0.56
C SER A 174 10.27 14.38 0.41
N THR A 175 11.23 14.61 -0.48
CA THR A 175 12.36 13.70 -0.75
C THR A 175 13.28 13.47 0.45
N ASP A 176 13.39 14.44 1.36
CA ASP A 176 14.19 14.34 2.59
C ASP A 176 13.47 13.56 3.71
N LYS A 177 12.15 13.38 3.57
CA LYS A 177 11.29 12.72 4.57
C LYS A 177 11.32 11.19 4.50
N GLY A 178 11.87 10.59 3.43
CA GLY A 178 11.95 9.15 3.24
C GLY A 178 12.85 8.75 2.08
N ASP A 179 13.16 7.45 1.97
CA ASP A 179 13.91 6.87 0.85
C ASP A 179 13.05 6.69 -0.41
N LEU A 180 11.73 6.69 -0.24
CA LEU A 180 10.71 6.65 -1.29
C LEU A 180 9.56 7.58 -0.88
N VAL A 181 9.07 8.41 -1.80
CA VAL A 181 7.87 9.23 -1.58
C VAL A 181 6.65 8.57 -2.23
N LYS A 182 5.59 8.34 -1.47
CA LYS A 182 4.36 7.69 -1.93
C LYS A 182 3.19 8.68 -1.90
N PHE A 183 2.55 8.86 -3.05
CA PHE A 183 1.33 9.64 -3.18
C PHE A 183 0.18 8.73 -3.62
N CYS A 184 -0.90 8.71 -2.85
CA CYS A 184 -2.12 8.00 -3.20
C CYS A 184 -3.33 8.92 -3.08
N SER A 185 -4.20 8.96 -4.09
CA SER A 185 -5.44 9.72 -4.02
C SER A 185 -6.66 8.94 -4.49
N MET A 186 -7.84 9.35 -4.04
CA MET A 186 -9.11 8.86 -4.59
C MET A 186 -9.40 9.51 -5.95
N ILE A 187 -9.78 8.68 -6.91
CA ILE A 187 -10.14 9.05 -8.27
C ILE A 187 -11.66 9.21 -8.35
N SER A 188 -12.11 10.44 -8.59
CA SER A 188 -13.54 10.75 -8.73
C SER A 188 -13.95 10.86 -10.21
N ASN A 189 -13.01 11.13 -11.11
CA ASN A 189 -13.27 11.28 -12.54
C ASN A 189 -12.02 10.95 -13.39
N PRO A 190 -12.16 10.72 -14.71
CA PRO A 190 -11.03 10.38 -15.58
C PRO A 190 -9.92 11.44 -15.65
N SER A 191 -10.25 12.73 -15.42
CA SER A 191 -9.23 13.79 -15.39
C SER A 191 -8.30 13.64 -14.19
N ASP A 192 -8.79 13.15 -13.06
CA ASP A 192 -7.95 12.87 -11.87
C ASP A 192 -6.90 11.81 -12.19
N ALA A 193 -7.29 10.72 -12.86
CA ALA A 193 -6.36 9.68 -13.29
C ALA A 193 -5.28 10.25 -14.23
N LEU A 194 -5.67 11.16 -15.14
CA LEU A 194 -4.72 11.86 -16.01
C LEU A 194 -3.78 12.80 -15.23
N GLN A 195 -4.22 13.43 -14.13
CA GLN A 195 -3.32 14.23 -13.27
C GLN A 195 -2.22 13.36 -12.67
N LEU A 196 -2.54 12.16 -12.18
CA LEU A 196 -1.56 11.23 -11.64
C LEU A 196 -0.55 10.76 -12.70
N VAL A 197 -1.05 10.44 -13.90
CA VAL A 197 -0.22 10.09 -15.06
C VAL A 197 0.71 11.23 -15.43
N GLN A 198 0.19 12.45 -15.56
CA GLN A 198 0.98 13.64 -15.89
C GLN A 198 2.05 13.91 -14.83
N ALA A 199 1.69 13.88 -13.54
CA ALA A 199 2.63 14.04 -12.44
C ALA A 199 3.77 13.02 -12.48
N SER A 200 3.45 11.76 -12.80
CA SER A 200 4.47 10.70 -12.92
C SER A 200 5.42 10.95 -14.10
N ILE A 201 4.88 11.38 -15.25
CA ILE A 201 5.69 11.74 -16.42
C ILE A 201 6.60 12.94 -16.14
N ASP A 202 6.10 13.95 -15.42
CA ASP A 202 6.84 15.16 -15.08
C ASP A 202 8.01 14.88 -14.11
N LEU A 203 7.92 13.81 -13.31
CA LEU A 203 8.95 13.39 -12.34
C LEU A 203 9.95 12.37 -12.90
N LYS A 204 9.66 11.72 -14.03
CA LYS A 204 10.41 10.54 -14.51
C LYS A 204 11.92 10.77 -14.70
N ASP A 205 12.30 12.01 -15.06
CA ASP A 205 13.68 12.39 -15.38
C ASP A 205 14.39 13.06 -14.17
N ASP A 206 13.67 13.25 -13.06
CA ASP A 206 14.23 13.76 -11.82
C ASP A 206 14.88 12.62 -11.00
N ASP A 207 15.88 12.95 -10.19
CA ASP A 207 16.55 11.99 -9.29
C ASP A 207 15.74 11.77 -8.01
N VAL A 208 14.46 11.42 -8.17
CA VAL A 208 13.50 11.21 -7.07
C VAL A 208 12.94 9.80 -7.15
N LYS A 209 12.96 9.08 -6.02
CA LYS A 209 12.29 7.78 -5.90
C LYS A 209 10.85 8.00 -5.44
N PHE A 210 9.90 7.68 -6.30
CA PHE A 210 8.48 7.88 -6.00
C PHE A 210 7.58 6.71 -6.38
N SER A 211 6.39 6.72 -5.78
CA SER A 211 5.27 5.83 -6.09
C SER A 211 3.97 6.65 -6.09
N ILE A 212 3.38 6.87 -7.27
CA ILE A 212 2.12 7.60 -7.47
C ILE A 212 1.04 6.61 -7.90
N MET A 213 -0.12 6.69 -7.23
CA MET A 213 -1.23 5.82 -7.54
C MET A 213 -2.59 6.40 -7.19
N GLY A 214 -3.61 5.90 -7.89
CA GLY A 214 -5.00 6.24 -7.63
C GLY A 214 -5.78 5.04 -7.09
N LEU A 215 -6.83 5.33 -6.32
CA LEU A 215 -7.89 4.38 -5.98
C LEU A 215 -9.18 4.81 -6.68
N GLY A 216 -9.77 3.91 -7.47
CA GLY A 216 -10.93 4.16 -8.31
C GLY A 216 -10.63 4.05 -9.81
N PRO A 217 -11.62 4.31 -10.69
CA PRO A 217 -11.51 4.02 -12.11
C PRO A 217 -10.35 4.74 -12.79
N GLY A 218 -9.42 3.99 -13.39
CA GLY A 218 -8.22 4.54 -14.04
C GLY A 218 -7.04 4.82 -13.09
N GLY A 219 -7.20 4.55 -11.79
CA GLY A 219 -6.10 4.63 -10.82
C GLY A 219 -4.99 3.60 -11.04
N ASP A 220 -5.28 2.53 -11.79
CA ASP A 220 -4.33 1.48 -12.19
C ASP A 220 -3.39 1.90 -13.32
N TRP A 221 -3.67 2.99 -14.04
CA TRP A 221 -2.86 3.43 -15.19
C TRP A 221 -1.41 3.73 -14.82
N THR A 222 -1.18 4.37 -13.67
CA THR A 222 0.19 4.65 -13.21
C THR A 222 0.94 3.37 -12.86
N ARG A 223 0.23 2.32 -12.41
CA ARG A 223 0.81 1.01 -12.10
C ARG A 223 1.17 0.24 -13.37
N LEU A 224 0.25 0.22 -14.36
CA LEU A 224 0.46 -0.43 -15.66
C LEU A 224 1.63 0.17 -16.44
N HIS A 225 1.78 1.49 -16.40
CA HIS A 225 2.80 2.21 -17.15
C HIS A 225 4.00 2.65 -16.30
N ALA A 226 4.15 2.08 -15.10
CA ALA A 226 5.21 2.43 -14.17
C ALA A 226 6.63 2.44 -14.78
N PRO A 227 7.05 1.47 -15.63
CA PRO A 227 8.38 1.48 -16.23
C PRO A 227 8.68 2.72 -17.07
N VAL A 228 7.71 3.19 -17.87
CA VAL A 228 7.88 4.37 -18.73
C VAL A 228 7.64 5.69 -17.98
N MET A 229 7.02 5.62 -16.82
CA MET A 229 6.75 6.76 -15.94
C MET A 229 7.83 6.99 -14.88
N GLY A 230 8.88 6.16 -14.83
CA GLY A 230 9.98 6.34 -13.88
C GLY A 230 9.61 6.05 -12.41
N GLN A 231 8.52 5.32 -12.16
CA GLN A 231 8.16 4.93 -10.80
C GLN A 231 9.21 3.97 -10.22
N SER A 232 9.48 4.07 -8.92
CA SER A 232 10.43 3.19 -8.23
C SER A 232 9.75 2.00 -7.55
N LEU A 233 8.47 2.14 -7.19
CA LEU A 233 7.69 1.10 -6.54
C LEU A 233 6.24 1.12 -7.04
N VAL A 234 5.67 -0.06 -7.28
CA VAL A 234 4.24 -0.23 -7.59
C VAL A 234 3.58 -1.11 -6.54
N TYR A 235 2.43 -0.67 -6.04
CA TYR A 235 1.59 -1.47 -5.14
C TYR A 235 0.58 -2.27 -5.95
N ALA A 236 0.60 -3.59 -5.75
CA ALA A 236 -0.28 -4.57 -6.35
C ALA A 236 -1.02 -5.38 -5.28
N THR A 237 -1.95 -6.23 -5.71
CA THR A 237 -2.73 -7.13 -4.84
C THR A 237 -2.65 -8.57 -5.34
N MET A 238 -3.05 -9.53 -4.50
CA MET A 238 -3.24 -10.93 -4.87
C MET A 238 -4.66 -11.24 -5.39
N ARG A 239 -5.58 -10.28 -5.26
CA ARG A 239 -6.95 -10.40 -5.74
C ARG A 239 -7.01 -10.60 -7.25
N THR A 240 -8.03 -11.31 -7.72
CA THR A 240 -8.19 -11.65 -9.15
C THR A 240 -9.58 -11.30 -9.69
N GLU A 241 -10.39 -10.53 -8.94
CA GLU A 241 -11.74 -10.20 -9.41
C GLU A 241 -11.70 -9.18 -10.55
N TYR A 242 -12.63 -9.33 -11.50
CA TYR A 242 -12.71 -8.43 -12.66
C TYR A 242 -12.93 -6.95 -12.30
N ALA A 243 -13.55 -6.68 -11.15
CA ALA A 243 -13.83 -5.33 -10.66
C ALA A 243 -12.59 -4.58 -10.15
N LEU A 244 -11.42 -5.22 -10.03
CA LEU A 244 -10.20 -4.60 -9.52
C LEU A 244 -9.80 -3.32 -10.26
N LYS A 245 -9.98 -3.29 -11.58
CA LYS A 245 -9.71 -2.12 -12.42
C LYS A 245 -10.58 -0.92 -12.04
N ASP A 246 -11.82 -1.17 -11.58
CA ASP A 246 -12.75 -0.12 -11.18
C ASP A 246 -12.37 0.44 -9.79
N GLU A 247 -11.59 -0.31 -9.01
CA GLU A 247 -10.96 0.12 -7.76
C GLU A 247 -9.57 0.75 -7.99
N GLY A 248 -9.08 0.80 -9.22
CA GLY A 248 -7.73 1.27 -9.55
C GLY A 248 -6.63 0.35 -9.02
N ARG A 249 -6.95 -0.90 -8.70
CA ARG A 249 -5.98 -1.92 -8.22
C ARG A 249 -5.59 -2.84 -9.37
N ILE A 250 -4.45 -3.52 -9.24
CA ILE A 250 -3.98 -4.49 -10.22
C ILE A 250 -3.36 -5.71 -9.53
N ASN A 251 -3.59 -6.90 -10.08
CA ASN A 251 -2.96 -8.12 -9.59
C ASN A 251 -1.45 -8.10 -9.88
N VAL A 252 -0.65 -8.68 -8.99
CA VAL A 252 0.81 -8.80 -9.15
C VAL A 252 1.24 -9.52 -10.43
N ARG A 253 0.52 -10.55 -10.86
CA ARG A 253 0.81 -11.26 -12.12
C ARG A 253 0.41 -10.41 -13.31
N ASP A 254 -0.78 -9.82 -13.27
CA ASP A 254 -1.29 -9.00 -14.36
C ASP A 254 -0.38 -7.80 -14.64
N VAL A 255 0.17 -7.14 -13.61
CA VAL A 255 1.09 -6.02 -13.82
C VAL A 255 2.42 -6.47 -14.43
N ARG A 256 2.95 -7.62 -14.01
CA ARG A 256 4.19 -8.21 -14.58
C ARG A 256 3.98 -8.65 -16.02
N ASP A 257 2.89 -9.35 -16.29
CA ASP A 257 2.51 -9.80 -17.64
C ASP A 257 2.26 -8.61 -18.56
N ALA A 258 1.60 -7.55 -18.07
CA ALA A 258 1.40 -6.32 -18.81
C ALA A 258 2.73 -5.65 -19.19
N TRP A 259 3.69 -5.54 -18.25
CA TRP A 259 5.01 -4.98 -18.56
C TRP A 259 5.75 -5.82 -19.60
N GLN A 260 5.68 -7.15 -19.51
CA GLN A 260 6.26 -8.03 -20.51
C GLN A 260 5.62 -7.85 -21.89
N LEU A 261 4.28 -7.76 -21.95
CA LEU A 261 3.52 -7.57 -23.19
C LEU A 261 3.75 -6.21 -23.85
N LEU A 262 3.95 -5.17 -23.03
CA LEU A 262 4.23 -3.81 -23.48
C LEU A 262 5.71 -3.59 -23.83
N GLU A 263 6.55 -4.63 -23.70
CA GLU A 263 7.99 -4.60 -23.96
C GLU A 263 8.73 -3.55 -23.13
N TYR A 264 8.35 -3.44 -21.84
CA TYR A 264 9.02 -2.62 -20.84
C TYR A 264 10.23 -3.31 -20.21
#